data_AF-A0A0Q7MAI7-F1
#
_entry.id   AF-A0A0Q7MAI7-F1
#
_cell.length_a   1.000
_cell.length_b   1.000
_cell.length_c   1.000
_cell.angle_alpha   90.00
_cell.angle_beta   90.00
_cell.angle_gamma   90.00
#
_symmetry.space_group_name_H-M   'P 1'
#
loop_
_entity.id
_entity.type
_entity.pdbx_description
1 polymer ?
#
loop_
_entity_poly.entity_id
_entity_poly.type
_entity_poly.pdbx_seq_one_letter_code
_entity_poly.pdbx_strand_id
1 'polypeptide(L)'
;MPSGELADARTALHAQWDRLRSWVTDVVDADVADEPSVLEGWTVAELVAHLGRAMEALAVCSPLPEGTVPYTLAEYVGTYLGRAEDIAETTRLLAAEIAHDPLSEIDSRARAAFERLDELGPDDRVVQARRGPVLLSTMTVSRVLELVVHADDLARSVPRGSDPVDPEALRLVADALLEIVVARGGWSLEIADARLWVRLATGRQAYDVDQLAVALHPRYTSDGVPDLGRMLPIL
;
A
#
# COMPACT_ATOMS: atom_id res chain seq x y z
N MET A 1 -25.97 -1.71 3.93
CA MET A 1 -25.85 -2.95 3.13
C MET A 1 -24.36 -3.22 3.05
N PRO A 2 -23.91 -4.46 3.32
CA PRO A 2 -22.49 -4.78 3.27
C PRO A 2 -21.94 -4.46 1.88
N SER A 3 -20.81 -3.75 1.83
CA SER A 3 -20.13 -3.42 0.57
C SER A 3 -19.23 -4.58 0.14
N GLY A 4 -19.38 -5.03 -1.10
CA GLY A 4 -18.50 -6.05 -1.68
C GLY A 4 -17.05 -5.59 -1.75
N GLU A 5 -16.82 -4.33 -2.16
CA GLU A 5 -15.48 -3.74 -2.23
C GLU A 5 -14.79 -3.70 -0.86
N LEU A 6 -15.52 -3.34 0.20
CA LEU A 6 -14.98 -3.37 1.56
C LEU A 6 -14.67 -4.79 2.03
N ALA A 7 -15.52 -5.77 1.68
CA ALA A 7 -15.28 -7.17 2.04
C ALA A 7 -14.02 -7.71 1.35
N ASP A 8 -13.86 -7.44 0.06
CA ASP A 8 -12.67 -7.84 -0.71
C ASP A 8 -11.40 -7.16 -0.17
N ALA A 9 -11.47 -5.86 0.13
CA ALA A 9 -10.34 -5.12 0.71
C ALA A 9 -9.97 -5.63 2.12
N ARG A 10 -10.95 -6.02 2.95
CA ARG A 10 -10.71 -6.65 4.26
C ARG A 10 -9.97 -7.97 4.11
N THR A 11 -10.45 -8.84 3.23
CA THR A 11 -9.81 -10.14 2.98
C THR A 11 -8.38 -9.97 2.49
N ALA A 12 -8.15 -9.07 1.52
CA ALA A 12 -6.81 -8.76 1.03
C ALA A 12 -5.89 -8.19 2.11
N LEU A 13 -6.39 -7.31 2.98
CA LEU A 13 -5.61 -6.73 4.07
C LEU A 13 -5.14 -7.78 5.08
N HIS A 14 -6.05 -8.68 5.50
CA HIS A 14 -5.69 -9.78 6.40
C HIS A 14 -4.68 -10.73 5.74
N ALA A 15 -4.97 -11.20 4.52
CA ALA A 15 -4.10 -12.14 3.81
C ALA A 15 -2.68 -11.57 3.60
N GLN A 16 -2.59 -10.31 3.17
CA GLN A 16 -1.30 -9.64 2.97
C GLN A 16 -0.56 -9.41 4.30
N TRP A 17 -1.26 -9.01 5.37
CA TRP A 17 -0.63 -8.84 6.68
C TRP A 17 -0.08 -10.17 7.21
N ASP A 18 -0.88 -11.23 7.22
CA ASP A 18 -0.47 -12.53 7.75
C ASP A 18 0.74 -13.09 6.99
N ARG A 19 0.71 -12.99 5.65
CA ARG A 19 1.82 -13.42 4.79
C ARG A 19 3.10 -12.65 5.07
N LEU A 20 3.01 -11.32 5.07
CA LEU A 20 4.17 -10.45 5.31
C LEU A 20 4.71 -10.62 6.74
N ARG A 21 3.83 -10.74 7.73
CA ARG A 21 4.21 -10.91 9.12
C ARG A 21 4.94 -12.22 9.37
N SER A 22 4.48 -13.32 8.76
CA SER A 22 5.18 -14.60 8.78
C SER A 22 6.56 -14.47 8.14
N TRP A 23 6.63 -13.85 6.96
CA TRP A 23 7.90 -13.64 6.26
C TRP A 23 8.89 -12.82 7.10
N VAL A 24 8.44 -11.74 7.76
CA VAL A 24 9.30 -10.93 8.62
C VAL A 24 9.87 -11.76 9.78
N THR A 25 9.06 -12.63 10.42
CA THR A 25 9.58 -13.56 11.45
C THR A 25 10.68 -14.45 10.92
N ASP A 26 10.48 -15.02 9.73
CA ASP A 26 11.33 -16.07 9.19
C ASP A 26 12.60 -15.52 8.54
N VAL A 27 12.56 -14.26 8.08
CA VAL A 27 13.57 -13.68 7.18
C VAL A 27 14.28 -12.46 7.76
N VAL A 28 13.70 -11.70 8.68
CA VAL A 28 14.36 -10.51 9.24
C VAL A 28 15.00 -10.89 10.58
N ASP A 29 16.29 -11.20 10.52
CA ASP A 29 17.15 -11.49 11.66
C ASP A 29 18.11 -10.31 11.94
N ALA A 30 18.92 -10.43 13.00
CA ALA A 30 19.87 -9.41 13.40
C ALA A 30 20.95 -9.13 12.34
N ASP A 31 21.21 -10.08 11.41
CA ASP A 31 22.23 -9.93 10.38
C ASP A 31 21.78 -9.00 9.24
N VAL A 32 20.46 -8.82 9.04
CA VAL A 32 19.93 -7.92 7.99
C VAL A 32 19.16 -6.73 8.54
N ALA A 33 18.76 -6.74 9.80
CA ALA A 33 17.90 -5.70 10.37
C ALA A 33 18.51 -4.29 10.20
N ASP A 34 19.81 -4.15 10.43
CA ASP A 34 20.53 -2.87 10.31
C ASP A 34 21.09 -2.61 8.90
N GLU A 35 20.95 -3.56 7.98
CA GLU A 35 21.41 -3.39 6.60
C GLU A 35 20.52 -2.39 5.83
N PRO A 36 21.07 -1.69 4.83
CA PRO A 36 20.29 -0.81 3.97
C PRO A 36 19.16 -1.56 3.26
N SER A 37 17.97 -0.97 3.26
CA SER A 37 16.87 -1.39 2.40
C SER A 37 17.02 -0.82 0.98
N VAL A 38 16.13 -1.21 0.07
CA VAL A 38 16.02 -0.59 -1.26
C VAL A 38 15.47 0.84 -1.22
N LEU A 39 14.94 1.29 -0.08
CA LEU A 39 14.52 2.67 0.10
C LEU A 39 15.72 3.48 0.62
N GLU A 40 16.07 4.54 -0.12
CA GLU A 40 17.24 5.36 0.20
C GLU A 40 17.15 5.93 1.63
N GLY A 41 18.21 5.69 2.41
CA GLY A 41 18.33 6.18 3.77
C GLY A 41 17.50 5.42 4.81
N TRP A 42 16.96 4.24 4.47
CA TRP A 42 16.22 3.38 5.39
C TRP A 42 16.92 2.04 5.59
N THR A 43 16.99 1.55 6.82
CA THR A 43 17.35 0.15 7.11
C THR A 43 16.17 -0.79 6.92
N VAL A 44 16.43 -2.10 6.88
CA VAL A 44 15.37 -3.12 6.88
C VAL A 44 14.49 -3.00 8.14
N ALA A 45 15.08 -2.75 9.31
CA ALA A 45 14.34 -2.57 10.56
C ALA A 45 13.42 -1.35 10.52
N GLU A 46 13.87 -0.24 9.92
CA GLU A 46 13.04 0.96 9.73
C GLU A 46 11.87 0.69 8.77
N LEU A 47 12.10 -0.08 7.70
CA LEU A 47 11.04 -0.51 6.80
C LEU A 47 10.03 -1.45 7.50
N VAL A 48 10.48 -2.36 8.36
CA VAL A 48 9.59 -3.20 9.18
C VAL A 48 8.77 -2.35 10.16
N ALA A 49 9.40 -1.38 10.85
CA ALA A 49 8.71 -0.47 11.76
C ALA A 49 7.62 0.34 11.02
N HIS A 50 7.88 0.72 9.77
CA HIS A 50 6.91 1.43 8.94
C HIS A 50 5.64 0.62 8.67
N LEU A 51 5.69 -0.71 8.60
CA LEU A 51 4.51 -1.55 8.44
C LEU A 51 3.49 -1.32 9.57
N GLY A 52 3.97 -1.25 10.82
CA GLY A 52 3.14 -0.93 11.98
C GLY A 52 2.52 0.47 11.89
N ARG A 53 3.31 1.47 11.47
CA ARG A 53 2.82 2.85 11.25
C ARG A 53 1.78 2.94 10.13
N ALA A 54 1.95 2.14 9.08
CA ALA A 54 0.99 2.06 7.99
C ALA A 54 -0.35 1.56 8.52
N MET A 55 -0.36 0.49 9.33
CA MET A 55 -1.58 -0.04 9.96
C MET A 55 -2.23 0.96 10.92
N GLU A 56 -1.45 1.68 11.70
CA GLU A 56 -1.94 2.67 12.67
C GLU A 56 -2.85 3.76 12.02
N ALA A 57 -2.63 4.08 10.74
CA ALA A 57 -3.49 5.03 10.02
C ALA A 57 -4.96 4.59 9.97
N LEU A 58 -5.23 3.28 9.94
CA LEU A 58 -6.58 2.73 10.02
C LEU A 58 -7.10 2.72 11.46
N ALA A 59 -6.27 2.38 12.43
CA ALA A 59 -6.64 2.33 13.86
C ALA A 59 -7.19 3.67 14.40
N VAL A 60 -6.68 4.80 13.87
CA VAL A 60 -7.10 6.15 14.29
C VAL A 60 -8.33 6.68 13.54
N CYS A 61 -8.91 5.91 12.62
CA CYS A 61 -10.09 6.34 11.87
C CYS A 61 -11.32 6.46 12.78
N SER A 62 -12.17 7.46 12.51
CA SER A 62 -13.44 7.67 13.21
C SER A 62 -14.57 7.91 12.21
N PRO A 63 -15.81 7.47 12.47
CA PRO A 63 -16.92 7.66 11.55
C PRO A 63 -17.27 9.15 11.43
N LEU A 64 -17.67 9.57 10.22
CA LEU A 64 -18.15 10.92 9.95
C LEU A 64 -19.67 10.94 9.67
N PRO A 65 -20.32 12.10 9.79
CA PRO A 65 -21.74 12.24 9.47
C PRO A 65 -22.04 11.86 8.02
N GLU A 66 -23.24 11.33 7.80
CA GLU A 66 -23.77 11.05 6.47
C GLU A 66 -23.80 12.33 5.61
N GLY A 67 -23.49 12.20 4.32
CA GLY A 67 -23.38 13.35 3.40
C GLY A 67 -22.01 14.04 3.40
N THR A 68 -21.07 13.62 4.25
CA THR A 68 -19.66 14.05 4.11
C THR A 68 -19.11 13.56 2.77
N VAL A 69 -18.49 14.46 2.00
CA VAL A 69 -17.88 14.10 0.70
C VAL A 69 -16.51 13.46 0.94
N PRO A 70 -16.31 12.17 0.60
CA PRO A 70 -15.03 11.50 0.76
C PRO A 70 -14.07 11.89 -0.36
N TYR A 71 -12.77 11.84 -0.07
CA TYR A 71 -11.73 11.77 -1.09
C TYR A 71 -11.78 10.42 -1.80
N THR A 72 -11.51 10.45 -3.09
CA THR A 72 -11.15 9.27 -3.89
C THR A 72 -9.82 8.69 -3.41
N LEU A 73 -9.52 7.45 -3.79
CA LEU A 73 -8.19 6.86 -3.54
C LEU A 73 -7.08 7.74 -4.12
N ALA A 74 -7.24 8.21 -5.37
CA ALA A 74 -6.29 9.08 -6.06
C ALA A 74 -5.97 10.36 -5.28
N GLU A 75 -6.98 11.03 -4.73
CA GLU A 75 -6.82 12.23 -3.93
C GLU A 75 -6.14 11.91 -2.60
N TYR A 76 -6.56 10.84 -1.93
CA TYR A 76 -6.00 10.46 -0.63
C TYR A 76 -4.50 10.11 -0.73
N VAL A 77 -4.14 9.25 -1.69
CA VAL A 77 -2.76 8.79 -1.86
C VAL A 77 -1.86 9.84 -2.52
N GLY A 78 -2.43 10.71 -3.36
CA GLY A 78 -1.69 11.84 -3.95
C GLY A 78 -1.16 12.84 -2.91
N THR A 79 -1.71 12.87 -1.69
CA THR A 79 -1.19 13.70 -0.58
C THR A 79 0.14 13.21 0.02
N TYR A 80 0.62 12.05 -0.42
CA TYR A 80 1.90 11.46 0.02
C TYR A 80 3.09 12.22 -0.57
N LEU A 81 2.94 12.66 -1.82
CA LEU A 81 3.90 13.51 -2.51
C LEU A 81 4.12 14.80 -1.70
N GLY A 82 5.38 15.09 -1.38
CA GLY A 82 5.78 16.23 -0.55
C GLY A 82 5.84 15.97 0.95
N ARG A 83 5.59 14.73 1.42
CA ARG A 83 5.75 14.33 2.83
C ARG A 83 6.81 13.26 3.06
N ALA A 84 7.61 12.95 2.06
CA ALA A 84 8.63 11.88 2.14
C ALA A 84 9.61 12.11 3.30
N GLU A 85 10.07 13.34 3.51
CA GLU A 85 11.00 13.69 4.61
C GLU A 85 10.35 13.49 5.99
N ASP A 86 9.15 14.02 6.20
CA ASP A 86 8.38 13.81 7.45
C ASP A 86 8.10 12.32 7.70
N ILE A 87 7.82 11.56 6.64
CA ILE A 87 7.61 10.12 6.72
C ILE A 87 8.90 9.43 7.13
N ALA A 88 10.03 9.74 6.50
CA ALA A 88 11.33 9.16 6.85
C ALA A 88 11.70 9.46 8.30
N GLU A 89 11.58 10.72 8.74
CA GLU A 89 11.92 11.10 10.12
C GLU A 89 11.02 10.39 11.15
N THR A 90 9.70 10.39 10.93
CA THR A 90 8.78 9.70 11.83
C THR A 90 9.06 8.19 11.88
N THR A 91 9.43 7.58 10.75
CA THR A 91 9.77 6.15 10.72
C THR A 91 11.05 5.88 11.51
N ARG A 92 12.09 6.70 11.38
CA ARG A 92 13.34 6.54 12.17
C ARG A 92 13.08 6.63 13.67
N LEU A 93 12.29 7.61 14.09
CA LEU A 93 11.91 7.77 15.50
C LEU A 93 11.13 6.56 16.01
N LEU A 94 10.17 6.07 15.22
CA LEU A 94 9.40 4.88 15.56
C LEU A 94 10.29 3.63 15.63
N ALA A 95 11.19 3.43 14.68
CA ALA A 95 12.11 2.28 14.68
C ALA A 95 12.97 2.26 15.94
N ALA A 96 13.49 3.42 16.37
CA ALA A 96 14.23 3.56 17.62
C ALA A 96 13.36 3.29 18.86
N GLU A 97 12.10 3.76 18.86
CA GLU A 97 11.15 3.54 19.95
C GLU A 97 10.85 2.05 20.16
N ILE A 98 10.60 1.32 19.07
CA ILE A 98 10.17 -0.09 19.12
C ILE A 98 11.34 -1.08 19.12
N ALA A 99 12.59 -0.61 19.01
CA ALA A 99 13.79 -1.46 18.84
C ALA A 99 13.93 -2.57 19.89
N HIS A 100 13.34 -2.39 21.08
CA HIS A 100 13.37 -3.36 22.17
C HIS A 100 12.50 -4.61 21.92
N ASP A 101 11.41 -4.50 21.15
CA ASP A 101 10.54 -5.61 20.76
C ASP A 101 9.74 -5.27 19.48
N PRO A 102 10.41 -5.14 18.31
CA PRO A 102 9.78 -4.60 17.11
C PRO A 102 8.58 -5.41 16.63
N LEU A 103 8.64 -6.74 16.75
CA LEU A 103 7.60 -7.64 16.26
C LEU A 103 6.31 -7.53 17.08
N SER A 104 6.42 -7.52 18.41
CA SER A 104 5.27 -7.32 19.30
C SER A 104 4.63 -5.95 19.09
N GLU A 105 5.45 -4.91 18.88
CA GLU A 105 5.00 -3.55 18.66
C GLU A 105 4.25 -3.37 17.33
N ILE A 106 4.72 -3.98 16.23
CA ILE A 106 3.97 -3.96 14.96
C ILE A 106 2.70 -4.82 15.03
N ASP A 107 2.74 -5.96 15.73
CA ASP A 107 1.57 -6.82 15.94
C ASP A 107 0.47 -6.11 16.73
N SER A 108 0.85 -5.34 17.76
CA SER A 108 -0.08 -4.51 18.52
C SER A 108 -0.76 -3.45 17.67
N ARG A 109 -0.01 -2.79 16.78
CA ARG A 109 -0.55 -1.77 15.86
C ARG A 109 -1.47 -2.36 14.80
N ALA A 110 -1.13 -3.51 14.24
CA ALA A 110 -1.98 -4.22 13.29
C ALA A 110 -3.27 -4.72 13.95
N ARG A 111 -3.18 -5.29 15.15
CA ARG A 111 -4.35 -5.70 15.93
C ARG A 111 -5.29 -4.52 16.20
N ALA A 112 -4.77 -3.37 16.62
CA ALA A 112 -5.59 -2.17 16.82
C ALA A 112 -6.27 -1.70 15.52
N ALA A 113 -5.61 -1.85 14.37
CA ALA A 113 -6.19 -1.51 13.07
C ALA A 113 -7.32 -2.48 12.68
N PHE A 114 -7.16 -3.78 12.91
CA PHE A 114 -8.21 -4.77 12.67
C PHE A 114 -9.39 -4.62 13.62
N GLU A 115 -9.14 -4.43 14.92
CA GLU A 115 -10.17 -4.13 15.93
C GLU A 115 -10.98 -2.90 15.50
N ARG A 116 -10.31 -1.82 15.08
CA ARG A 116 -10.98 -0.62 14.58
C ARG A 116 -11.81 -0.91 13.32
N LEU A 117 -11.27 -1.68 12.39
CA LEU A 117 -11.98 -2.04 11.18
C LEU A 117 -13.27 -2.80 11.54
N ASP A 118 -13.22 -3.73 12.49
CA ASP A 118 -14.40 -4.45 12.98
C ASP A 118 -15.41 -3.55 13.69
N GLU A 119 -14.96 -2.61 14.54
CA GLU A 119 -15.82 -1.60 15.17
C GLU A 119 -16.57 -0.73 14.15
N LEU A 120 -15.89 -0.35 13.07
CA LEU A 120 -16.49 0.45 11.99
C LEU A 120 -17.50 -0.35 11.16
N GLY A 121 -17.49 -1.68 11.26
CA GLY A 121 -18.52 -2.56 10.72
C GLY A 121 -18.44 -2.77 9.19
N PRO A 122 -19.42 -3.50 8.63
CA PRO A 122 -19.40 -3.97 7.24
C PRO A 122 -19.93 -2.97 6.22
N ASP A 123 -20.53 -1.86 6.66
CA ASP A 123 -21.03 -0.81 5.77
C ASP A 123 -19.89 0.13 5.38
N ASP A 124 -19.83 0.48 4.09
CA ASP A 124 -18.81 1.37 3.55
C ASP A 124 -19.12 2.85 3.84
N ARG A 125 -18.96 3.22 5.11
CA ARG A 125 -19.20 4.57 5.62
C ARG A 125 -18.00 5.47 5.40
N VAL A 126 -18.26 6.77 5.38
CA VAL A 126 -17.18 7.77 5.38
C VAL A 126 -16.54 7.84 6.77
N VAL A 127 -15.22 7.79 6.80
CA VAL A 127 -14.40 7.91 8.01
C VAL A 127 -13.41 9.05 7.87
N GLN A 128 -13.09 9.70 8.99
CA GLN A 128 -11.97 10.63 9.08
C GLN A 128 -10.67 9.82 9.15
N ALA A 129 -9.89 9.83 8.07
CA ALA A 129 -8.52 9.34 8.06
C ALA A 129 -7.53 10.48 8.37
N ARG A 130 -6.24 10.17 8.52
CA ARG A 130 -5.19 11.15 8.86
C ARG A 130 -5.12 12.36 7.91
N ARG A 131 -5.47 12.17 6.64
CA ARG A 131 -5.34 13.19 5.58
C ARG A 131 -6.68 13.76 5.11
N GLY A 132 -7.79 13.27 5.63
CA GLY A 132 -9.12 13.73 5.23
C GLY A 132 -10.20 12.65 5.29
N PRO A 133 -11.44 13.00 4.93
CA PRO A 133 -12.54 12.04 4.85
C PRO A 133 -12.32 11.08 3.68
N VAL A 134 -12.54 9.78 3.89
CA VAL A 134 -12.50 8.74 2.85
C VAL A 134 -13.58 7.70 3.11
N LEU A 135 -13.99 6.95 2.09
CA LEU A 135 -14.73 5.70 2.32
C LEU A 135 -13.88 4.71 3.11
N LEU A 136 -14.51 3.86 3.92
CA LEU A 136 -13.81 2.83 4.67
C LEU A 136 -13.11 1.84 3.74
N SER A 137 -13.75 1.46 2.63
CA SER A 137 -13.15 0.67 1.55
C SER A 137 -11.87 1.32 1.03
N THR A 138 -11.93 2.62 0.69
CA THR A 138 -10.78 3.40 0.22
C THR A 138 -9.65 3.43 1.25
N MET A 139 -9.98 3.61 2.54
CA MET A 139 -9.00 3.56 3.62
C MET A 139 -8.34 2.19 3.72
N THR A 140 -9.12 1.11 3.66
CA THR A 140 -8.63 -0.28 3.72
C THR A 140 -7.76 -0.61 2.50
N VAL A 141 -8.20 -0.29 1.27
CA VAL A 141 -7.41 -0.44 0.05
C VAL A 141 -6.09 0.31 0.15
N SER A 142 -6.09 1.53 0.72
CA SER A 142 -4.84 2.27 0.94
C SER A 142 -3.88 1.55 1.88
N ARG A 143 -4.36 0.74 2.83
CA ARG A 143 -3.48 -0.08 3.70
C ARG A 143 -2.96 -1.30 2.96
N VAL A 144 -3.79 -1.97 2.16
CA VAL A 144 -3.36 -3.09 1.30
C VAL A 144 -2.25 -2.63 0.37
N LEU A 145 -2.41 -1.45 -0.25
CA LEU A 145 -1.39 -0.82 -1.09
C LEU A 145 -0.06 -0.68 -0.36
N GLU A 146 -0.05 -0.06 0.82
CA GLU A 146 1.18 0.17 1.59
C GLU A 146 1.88 -1.15 1.93
N LEU A 147 1.11 -2.16 2.36
CA LEU A 147 1.68 -3.46 2.70
C LEU A 147 2.22 -4.20 1.47
N VAL A 148 1.51 -4.18 0.33
CA VAL A 148 1.98 -4.81 -0.92
C VAL A 148 3.26 -4.15 -1.43
N VAL A 149 3.30 -2.82 -1.45
CA VAL A 149 4.48 -2.06 -1.89
C VAL A 149 5.68 -2.34 -1.00
N HIS A 150 5.49 -2.28 0.32
CA HIS A 150 6.60 -2.47 1.26
C HIS A 150 6.99 -3.94 1.48
N ALA A 151 6.09 -4.89 1.20
CA ALA A 151 6.45 -6.30 1.07
C ALA A 151 7.40 -6.51 -0.13
N ASP A 152 7.12 -5.89 -1.28
CA ASP A 152 8.02 -5.95 -2.44
C ASP A 152 9.36 -5.23 -2.15
N ASP A 153 9.34 -4.10 -1.44
CA ASP A 153 10.56 -3.41 -1.00
C ASP A 153 11.41 -4.31 -0.08
N LEU A 154 10.79 -5.00 0.88
CA LEU A 154 11.48 -5.95 1.77
C LEU A 154 12.05 -7.14 1.01
N ALA A 155 11.28 -7.74 0.09
CA ALA A 155 11.73 -8.86 -0.73
C ALA A 155 12.95 -8.51 -1.59
N ARG A 156 13.02 -7.27 -2.10
CA ARG A 156 14.17 -6.78 -2.86
C ARG A 156 15.35 -6.41 -1.97
N SER A 157 15.10 -5.96 -0.75
CA SER A 157 16.14 -5.63 0.24
C SER A 157 16.82 -6.89 0.78
N VAL A 158 16.04 -7.95 0.97
CA VAL A 158 16.48 -9.20 1.58
C VAL A 158 16.03 -10.37 0.68
N PRO A 159 16.80 -10.70 -0.38
CA PRO A 159 16.40 -11.66 -1.42
C PRO A 159 16.55 -13.12 -0.96
N ARG A 160 15.84 -13.48 0.12
CA ARG A 160 15.72 -14.82 0.70
C ARG A 160 14.28 -15.09 1.14
N GLY A 161 13.96 -16.36 1.36
CA GLY A 161 12.61 -16.80 1.72
C GLY A 161 11.66 -16.86 0.52
N SER A 162 10.38 -17.14 0.81
CA SER A 162 9.30 -17.06 -0.17
C SER A 162 8.91 -15.61 -0.45
N ASP A 163 8.15 -15.37 -1.50
CA ASP A 163 7.65 -14.03 -1.83
C ASP A 163 6.68 -13.53 -0.74
N PRO A 164 6.91 -12.39 -0.05
CA PRO A 164 6.00 -11.86 0.97
C PRO A 164 4.75 -11.18 0.42
N VAL A 165 4.62 -10.98 -0.89
CA VAL A 165 3.46 -10.35 -1.52
C VAL A 165 2.37 -11.39 -1.76
N ASP A 166 1.16 -11.13 -1.25
CA ASP A 166 -0.02 -11.95 -1.52
C ASP A 166 -0.53 -11.68 -2.94
N PRO A 167 -0.76 -12.71 -3.79
CA PRO A 167 -1.17 -12.51 -5.18
C PRO A 167 -2.51 -11.78 -5.35
N GLU A 168 -3.50 -12.02 -4.48
CA GLU A 168 -4.80 -11.37 -4.59
C GLU A 168 -4.73 -9.93 -4.08
N ALA A 169 -3.97 -9.67 -3.02
CA ALA A 169 -3.68 -8.31 -2.59
C ALA A 169 -2.94 -7.50 -3.68
N LEU A 170 -1.96 -8.12 -4.35
CA LEU A 170 -1.25 -7.50 -5.47
C LEU A 170 -2.19 -7.14 -6.61
N ARG A 171 -3.08 -8.08 -6.99
CA ARG A 171 -4.07 -7.84 -8.05
C ARG A 171 -5.02 -6.69 -7.68
N LEU A 172 -5.56 -6.69 -6.47
CA LEU A 172 -6.43 -5.61 -5.98
C LEU A 172 -5.74 -4.25 -6.03
N VAL A 173 -4.47 -4.16 -5.61
CA VAL A 173 -3.69 -2.92 -5.64
C VAL A 173 -3.38 -2.49 -7.08
N ALA A 174 -3.02 -3.43 -7.95
CA ALA A 174 -2.77 -3.19 -9.36
C ALA A 174 -4.02 -2.64 -10.06
N ASP A 175 -5.19 -3.25 -9.83
CA ASP A 175 -6.49 -2.81 -10.35
C ASP A 175 -6.82 -1.39 -9.86
N ALA A 176 -6.70 -1.13 -8.55
CA ALA A 176 -6.98 0.18 -7.96
C ALA A 176 -6.06 1.29 -8.51
N LEU A 177 -4.79 1.00 -8.75
CA LEU A 177 -3.86 1.97 -9.37
C LEU A 177 -4.18 2.19 -10.85
N LEU A 178 -4.61 1.15 -11.58
CA LEU A 178 -5.02 1.28 -12.97
C LEU A 178 -6.28 2.16 -13.10
N GLU A 179 -7.26 1.98 -12.21
CA GLU A 179 -8.47 2.79 -12.16
C GLU A 179 -8.16 4.29 -12.02
N ILE A 180 -7.15 4.65 -11.21
CA ILE A 180 -6.71 6.05 -11.06
C ILE A 180 -6.25 6.63 -12.40
N VAL A 181 -5.45 5.89 -13.17
CA VAL A 181 -4.95 6.35 -14.47
C VAL A 181 -6.05 6.40 -15.50
N VAL A 182 -6.90 5.37 -15.55
CA VAL A 182 -8.06 5.31 -16.46
C VAL A 182 -9.02 6.47 -16.18
N ALA A 183 -9.31 6.78 -14.91
CA ALA A 183 -10.16 7.90 -14.54
C ALA A 183 -9.58 9.27 -14.96
N ARG A 184 -8.25 9.41 -14.95
CA ARG A 184 -7.56 10.67 -15.34
C ARG A 184 -7.44 10.85 -16.84
N GLY A 185 -7.28 9.77 -17.61
CA GLY A 185 -6.96 9.84 -19.04
C GLY A 185 -8.00 9.27 -19.99
N GLY A 186 -9.00 8.54 -19.50
CA GLY A 186 -10.09 7.99 -20.32
C GLY A 186 -9.70 6.81 -21.22
N TRP A 187 -8.59 6.12 -20.93
CA TRP A 187 -8.10 4.99 -21.73
C TRP A 187 -8.72 3.66 -21.30
N SER A 188 -8.67 2.66 -22.19
CA SER A 188 -9.04 1.27 -21.88
C SER A 188 -7.80 0.40 -21.89
N LEU A 189 -7.27 0.14 -20.69
CA LEU A 189 -6.03 -0.61 -20.46
C LEU A 189 -6.32 -1.86 -19.63
N GLU A 190 -5.46 -2.86 -19.77
CA GLU A 190 -5.48 -4.11 -19.02
C GLU A 190 -4.07 -4.41 -18.49
N ILE A 191 -4.01 -5.05 -17.31
CA ILE A 191 -2.75 -5.36 -16.62
C ILE A 191 -2.20 -6.68 -17.17
N ALA A 192 -0.99 -6.64 -17.71
CA ALA A 192 -0.24 -7.81 -18.15
C ALA A 192 0.68 -8.35 -17.05
N ASP A 193 1.35 -7.43 -16.33
CA ASP A 193 2.23 -7.73 -15.19
C ASP A 193 1.88 -6.79 -14.03
N ALA A 194 1.16 -7.34 -13.05
CA ALA A 194 0.68 -6.58 -11.90
C ALA A 194 1.84 -6.02 -11.05
N ARG A 195 2.95 -6.75 -10.91
CA ARG A 195 4.06 -6.30 -10.06
C ARG A 195 4.84 -5.19 -10.73
N LEU A 196 5.15 -5.35 -12.02
CA LEU A 196 5.80 -4.30 -12.79
C LEU A 196 4.93 -3.05 -12.84
N TRP A 197 3.62 -3.22 -13.06
CA TRP A 197 2.66 -2.12 -13.02
C TRP A 197 2.68 -1.38 -11.68
N VAL A 198 2.56 -2.09 -10.55
CA VAL A 198 2.60 -1.49 -9.21
C VAL A 198 3.92 -0.75 -8.99
N ARG A 199 5.07 -1.31 -9.41
CA ARG A 199 6.38 -0.64 -9.25
C ARG A 199 6.46 0.67 -10.04
N LEU A 200 6.00 0.69 -11.30
CA LEU A 200 5.94 1.90 -12.11
C LEU A 200 4.97 2.94 -11.51
N ALA A 201 3.78 2.48 -11.13
CA ALA A 201 2.73 3.32 -10.56
C ALA A 201 3.13 3.96 -9.23
N THR A 202 4.02 3.33 -8.46
CA THR A 202 4.46 3.80 -7.14
C THR A 202 5.90 4.34 -7.13
N GLY A 203 6.54 4.47 -8.29
CA GLY A 203 7.90 5.02 -8.39
C GLY A 203 8.99 4.10 -7.84
N ARG A 204 8.68 2.83 -7.56
CA ARG A 204 9.67 1.79 -7.15
C ARG A 204 10.49 1.29 -8.34
N GLN A 205 10.06 1.64 -9.55
CA GLN A 205 10.82 1.56 -10.78
C GLN A 205 10.70 2.89 -11.53
N ALA A 206 11.82 3.37 -12.08
CA ALA A 206 11.83 4.57 -12.90
C ALA A 206 10.91 4.40 -14.11
N TYR A 207 10.22 5.48 -14.48
CA TYR A 207 9.34 5.47 -15.65
C TYR A 207 10.14 5.16 -16.93
N ASP A 208 9.65 4.17 -17.68
CA ASP A 208 10.17 3.77 -18.98
C ASP A 208 9.01 3.27 -19.84
N VAL A 209 8.93 3.73 -21.09
CA VAL A 209 7.81 3.43 -21.99
C VAL A 209 7.77 1.95 -22.41
N ASP A 210 8.94 1.32 -22.53
CA ASP A 210 9.03 -0.10 -22.91
C ASP A 210 8.59 -0.97 -21.73
N GLN A 211 9.01 -0.61 -20.51
CA GLN A 211 8.54 -1.26 -19.29
C GLN A 211 7.03 -1.07 -19.07
N LEU A 212 6.50 0.11 -19.40
CA LEU A 212 5.06 0.35 -19.33
C LEU A 212 4.29 -0.55 -20.31
N ALA A 213 4.80 -0.75 -21.52
CA ALA A 213 4.18 -1.63 -22.52
C ALA A 213 4.30 -3.12 -22.16
N VAL A 214 5.25 -3.50 -21.30
CA VAL A 214 5.28 -4.85 -20.69
C VAL A 214 4.25 -4.96 -19.57
N ALA A 215 4.05 -3.90 -18.79
CA ALA A 215 3.15 -3.92 -17.64
C ALA A 215 1.66 -3.84 -18.02
N LEU A 216 1.33 -3.06 -19.05
CA LEU A 216 -0.04 -2.78 -19.49
C LEU A 216 -0.18 -3.01 -20.99
N HIS A 217 -1.36 -3.45 -21.42
CA HIS A 217 -1.75 -3.49 -22.82
C HIS A 217 -3.10 -2.80 -23.05
N PRO A 218 -3.36 -2.28 -24.26
CA PRO A 218 -4.69 -1.78 -24.59
C PRO A 218 -5.68 -2.95 -24.61
N ARG A 219 -6.92 -2.69 -24.19
CA ARG A 219 -8.02 -3.65 -24.31
C ARG A 219 -8.37 -3.94 -25.77
N TYR A 220 -8.27 -2.93 -26.62
CA TYR A 220 -8.59 -3.02 -28.05
C TYR A 220 -7.31 -2.97 -28.87
N THR A 221 -7.16 -3.91 -29.81
CA THR A 221 -5.96 -4.03 -30.67
C THR A 221 -5.74 -2.85 -31.62
N SER A 222 -6.73 -1.98 -31.77
CA SER A 222 -6.64 -0.72 -32.51
C SER A 222 -5.93 0.39 -31.75
N ASP A 223 -5.81 0.26 -30.42
CA ASP A 223 -5.29 1.29 -29.54
C ASP A 223 -3.81 1.02 -29.22
N GLY A 224 -3.11 2.03 -28.73
CA GLY A 224 -1.75 1.90 -28.20
C GLY A 224 -1.73 2.14 -26.69
N VAL A 225 -0.67 1.68 -26.01
CA VAL A 225 -0.41 2.08 -24.63
C VAL A 225 -0.05 3.58 -24.64
N PRO A 226 -0.78 4.43 -23.90
CA PRO A 226 -0.49 5.87 -23.86
C PRO A 226 0.82 6.15 -23.11
N ASP A 227 1.47 7.27 -23.44
CA ASP A 227 2.55 7.81 -22.60
C ASP A 227 1.96 8.33 -21.28
N LEU A 228 2.38 7.71 -20.17
CA LEU A 228 1.95 8.03 -18.82
C LEU A 228 3.00 8.82 -18.02
N GLY A 229 4.07 9.31 -18.66
CA GLY A 229 5.16 10.01 -17.98
C GLY A 229 4.77 11.30 -17.25
N ARG A 230 3.60 11.86 -17.54
CA ARG A 230 3.02 13.00 -16.79
C ARG A 230 2.09 12.59 -15.64
N MET A 231 1.75 11.31 -15.55
CA MET A 231 0.85 10.75 -14.52
C MET A 231 1.59 9.85 -13.54
N LEU A 232 2.76 9.34 -13.90
CA LEU A 232 3.58 8.44 -13.10
C LEU A 232 4.83 9.13 -12.53
N PRO A 233 5.23 8.78 -11.30
CA PRO A 233 4.50 7.88 -10.40
C PRO A 233 3.24 8.55 -9.82
N ILE A 234 2.27 7.74 -9.41
CA ILE A 234 1.06 8.18 -8.71
C ILE A 234 1.40 8.60 -7.27
N LEU A 235 2.39 7.92 -6.67
CA LEU A 235 2.86 8.07 -5.28
C LEU A 235 4.33 8.49 -5.20
#